data_AF-A0A225V2A5-F1
#
_entry.id   AF-A0A225V2A5-F1
#
_cell.length_a   1.000
_cell.length_b   1.000
_cell.length_c   1.000
_cell.angle_alpha   90.00
_cell.angle_beta   90.00
_cell.angle_gamma   90.00
#
_symmetry.space_group_name_H-M   'P 1'
#
loop_
_entity.id
_entity.type
_entity.pdbx_description
1 polymer ?
#
loop_
_entity_poly.entity_id
_entity_poly.type
_entity_poly.pdbx_seq_one_letter_code
_entity_poly.pdbx_strand_id
1 'polypeptide(L)'
;MLRFYATLHWGSTVRGRTNFKRRLDAVRSFEDVHSCSEPVPADALTEVGRELAAGEASRKLAEASRTVMENKLFSKQCARPNAETWARQFSADRDAAHKEIKLVESREASLNVQISEMNAVIKSHQAMYDHLENRFQLALRSNEILTKEVNHGRCEYLVGIQAFKKSHENLHKLLPQTDPKETTLNSKLREHNRDLVRRVKRLEKANSALSSRLRLKDMDPEALVLMVEDTFLVFHVFICFLTDLSLIVSFR
;
A
#
# COMPACT_ATOMS: atom_id res chain seq x y z
N MET A 1 -119.26 -27.74 13.48
CA MET A 1 -117.87 -28.15 13.79
C MET A 1 -117.36 -29.27 12.88
N LEU A 2 -118.00 -30.44 12.81
CA LEU A 2 -117.56 -31.57 11.95
C LEU A 2 -117.30 -31.19 10.48
N ARG A 3 -118.23 -30.43 9.87
CA ARG A 3 -118.11 -29.98 8.48
C ARG A 3 -116.89 -29.10 8.24
N PHE A 4 -116.52 -28.26 9.21
CA PHE A 4 -115.38 -27.34 9.10
C PHE A 4 -114.05 -28.09 9.13
N TYR A 5 -113.92 -29.08 10.03
CA TYR A 5 -112.77 -29.97 10.08
C TYR A 5 -112.65 -30.82 8.82
N ALA A 6 -113.77 -31.32 8.31
CA ALA A 6 -113.81 -32.06 7.06
C ALA A 6 -113.26 -31.20 5.91
N THR A 7 -113.77 -29.99 5.70
CA THR A 7 -113.30 -29.14 4.58
C THR A 7 -111.81 -28.82 4.64
N LEU A 8 -111.17 -28.77 5.82
CA LEU A 8 -109.74 -28.51 5.96
C LEU A 8 -108.86 -29.71 5.57
N HIS A 9 -109.37 -30.94 5.68
CA HIS A 9 -108.60 -32.15 5.40
C HIS A 9 -108.39 -32.42 3.90
N TRP A 10 -109.32 -31.97 3.03
CA TRP A 10 -109.23 -32.17 1.58
C TRP A 10 -108.66 -30.94 0.84
N GLY A 11 -107.71 -31.18 -0.06
CA GLY A 11 -107.04 -30.16 -0.86
C GLY A 11 -107.99 -29.32 -1.74
N SER A 12 -107.51 -28.16 -2.20
CA SER A 12 -108.29 -27.19 -2.98
C SER A 12 -108.96 -27.78 -4.23
N THR A 13 -108.34 -28.77 -4.86
CA THR A 13 -108.84 -29.45 -6.07
C THR A 13 -110.13 -30.25 -5.86
N VAL A 14 -110.31 -30.85 -4.67
CA VAL A 14 -111.52 -31.65 -4.34
C VAL A 14 -112.65 -30.74 -3.87
N ARG A 15 -112.31 -29.65 -3.18
CA ARG A 15 -113.24 -28.67 -2.60
C ARG A 15 -114.11 -27.95 -3.64
N GLY A 16 -113.61 -27.80 -4.87
CA GLY A 16 -114.30 -27.13 -5.97
C GLY A 16 -115.36 -27.99 -6.67
N ARG A 17 -115.46 -29.30 -6.40
CA ARG A 17 -116.42 -30.18 -7.08
C ARG A 17 -117.82 -30.01 -6.49
N THR A 18 -118.77 -29.60 -7.32
CA THR A 18 -120.18 -29.35 -6.95
C THR A 18 -120.88 -30.59 -6.37
N ASN A 19 -120.57 -31.79 -6.88
CA ASN A 19 -121.13 -33.04 -6.35
C ASN A 19 -120.56 -33.42 -4.97
N PHE A 20 -119.28 -33.14 -4.72
CA PHE A 20 -118.65 -33.39 -3.41
C PHE A 20 -119.23 -32.46 -2.34
N LYS A 21 -119.39 -31.17 -2.66
CA LYS A 21 -120.01 -30.20 -1.76
C LYS A 21 -121.43 -30.60 -1.36
N ARG A 22 -122.25 -31.07 -2.33
CA ARG A 22 -123.61 -31.55 -2.07
C ARG A 22 -123.64 -32.77 -1.14
N ARG A 23 -122.71 -33.72 -1.30
CA ARG A 23 -122.59 -34.89 -0.42
C ARG A 23 -122.15 -34.47 0.99
N LEU A 24 -121.18 -33.56 1.10
CA LEU A 24 -120.70 -33.02 2.37
C LEU A 24 -121.79 -32.24 3.13
N ASP A 25 -122.66 -31.52 2.39
CA ASP A 25 -123.79 -30.78 2.96
C ASP A 25 -124.89 -31.70 3.53
N ALA A 26 -124.98 -32.94 3.05
CA ALA A 26 -125.91 -33.95 3.53
C ALA A 26 -125.42 -34.76 4.74
N VAL A 27 -124.14 -34.64 5.12
CA VAL A 27 -123.52 -35.37 6.22
C VAL A 27 -124.15 -34.98 7.57
N ARG A 28 -124.51 -35.99 8.36
CA ARG A 28 -125.06 -35.85 9.72
C ARG A 28 -124.20 -36.51 10.80
N SER A 29 -123.25 -37.36 10.44
CA SER A 29 -122.33 -38.05 11.36
C SER A 29 -120.88 -38.04 10.87
N PHE A 30 -119.94 -38.49 11.71
CA PHE A 30 -118.52 -38.62 11.32
C PHE A 30 -118.31 -39.73 10.27
N GLU A 31 -119.03 -40.85 10.38
CA GLU A 31 -119.05 -41.94 9.38
C GLU A 31 -119.50 -41.45 7.99
N ASP A 32 -120.46 -40.52 7.94
CA ASP A 32 -120.95 -39.94 6.67
C ASP A 32 -119.86 -39.10 5.98
N VAL A 33 -118.93 -38.53 6.74
CA VAL A 33 -117.80 -37.77 6.19
C VAL A 33 -116.85 -38.72 5.44
N HIS A 34 -116.56 -39.88 6.01
CA HIS A 34 -115.65 -40.86 5.40
C HIS A 34 -116.24 -41.45 4.10
N SER A 35 -117.55 -41.64 4.06
CA SER A 35 -118.28 -42.13 2.88
C SER A 35 -118.53 -41.05 1.81
N CYS A 36 -118.19 -39.77 2.06
CA CYS A 36 -118.16 -38.71 1.05
C CYS A 36 -116.91 -38.75 0.14
N SER A 37 -115.91 -39.56 0.47
CA SER A 37 -114.75 -39.83 -0.39
C SER A 37 -115.21 -40.43 -1.72
N GLU A 38 -114.66 -39.98 -2.85
CA GLU A 38 -114.78 -40.73 -4.11
C GLU A 38 -113.80 -41.93 -4.06
N PRO A 39 -114.17 -43.12 -4.61
CA PRO A 39 -113.21 -44.20 -4.77
C PRO A 39 -112.03 -43.68 -5.59
N VAL A 40 -110.81 -43.79 -5.05
CA VAL A 40 -109.61 -43.38 -5.77
C VAL A 40 -109.50 -44.29 -7.00
N PRO A 41 -109.45 -43.73 -8.22
CA PRO A 41 -109.42 -44.55 -9.42
C PRO A 41 -108.09 -45.33 -9.47
N ALA A 42 -108.16 -46.59 -9.93
CA ALA A 42 -107.06 -47.57 -9.78
C ALA A 42 -105.79 -47.17 -10.53
N ASP A 43 -105.93 -46.39 -11.60
CA ASP A 43 -104.87 -45.76 -12.37
C ASP A 43 -104.11 -44.69 -11.55
N ALA A 44 -104.80 -43.88 -10.75
CA ALA A 44 -104.19 -42.89 -9.86
C ALA A 44 -103.38 -43.55 -8.73
N LEU A 45 -103.85 -44.67 -8.15
CA LEU A 45 -103.07 -45.42 -7.16
C LEU A 45 -101.82 -46.07 -7.76
N THR A 46 -101.91 -46.53 -9.01
CA THR A 46 -100.77 -47.09 -9.75
C THR A 46 -99.73 -46.01 -10.06
N GLU A 47 -100.17 -44.80 -10.45
CA GLU A 47 -99.28 -43.67 -10.70
C GLU A 47 -98.58 -43.19 -9.42
N VAL A 48 -99.32 -43.03 -8.32
CA VAL A 48 -98.73 -42.69 -7.01
C VAL A 48 -97.74 -43.77 -6.55
N GLY A 49 -98.01 -45.04 -6.81
CA GLY A 49 -97.07 -46.13 -6.53
C GLY A 49 -95.78 -46.04 -7.35
N ARG A 50 -95.86 -45.65 -8.63
CA ARG A 50 -94.69 -45.39 -9.48
C ARG A 50 -93.91 -44.17 -9.02
N GLU A 51 -94.58 -43.07 -8.71
CA GLU A 51 -93.96 -41.85 -8.19
C GLU A 51 -93.26 -42.10 -6.85
N LEU A 52 -93.88 -42.88 -5.95
CA LEU A 52 -93.28 -43.26 -4.68
C LEU A 52 -92.03 -44.12 -4.88
N ALA A 53 -92.09 -45.11 -5.77
CA ALA A 53 -90.94 -45.96 -6.09
C ALA A 53 -89.80 -45.16 -6.75
N ALA A 54 -90.12 -44.23 -7.66
CA ALA A 54 -89.17 -43.33 -8.29
C ALA A 54 -88.56 -42.34 -7.29
N GLY A 55 -89.37 -41.82 -6.36
CA GLY A 55 -88.94 -40.98 -5.25
C GLY A 55 -88.02 -41.73 -4.28
N GLU A 56 -88.33 -42.98 -3.95
CA GLU A 56 -87.49 -43.81 -3.10
C GLU A 56 -86.16 -44.18 -3.79
N ALA A 57 -86.19 -44.50 -5.08
CA ALA A 57 -84.98 -44.72 -5.87
C ALA A 57 -84.11 -43.46 -5.93
N SER A 58 -84.73 -42.29 -6.13
CA SER A 58 -84.04 -40.99 -6.13
C SER A 58 -83.44 -40.67 -4.76
N ARG A 59 -84.15 -40.97 -3.66
CA ARG A 59 -83.63 -40.82 -2.29
C ARG A 59 -82.41 -41.71 -2.07
N LYS A 60 -82.48 -43.00 -2.45
CA LYS A 60 -81.35 -43.94 -2.33
C LYS A 60 -80.15 -43.48 -3.17
N LEU A 61 -80.39 -42.96 -4.38
CA LEU A 61 -79.35 -42.40 -5.23
C LEU A 61 -78.70 -41.15 -4.58
N ALA A 62 -79.51 -40.27 -3.98
CA ALA A 62 -79.02 -39.09 -3.26
C ALA A 62 -78.23 -39.46 -2.00
N GLU A 63 -78.67 -40.47 -1.25
CA GLU A 63 -77.95 -41.01 -0.08
C GLU A 63 -76.61 -41.64 -0.48
N ALA A 64 -76.57 -42.42 -1.56
CA ALA A 64 -75.33 -42.97 -2.10
C ALA A 64 -74.38 -41.86 -2.59
N SER A 65 -74.90 -40.81 -3.23
CA SER A 65 -74.10 -39.65 -3.62
C SER A 65 -73.53 -38.92 -2.40
N ARG A 66 -74.34 -38.75 -1.35
CA ARG A 66 -73.92 -38.15 -0.08
C ARG A 66 -72.78 -38.92 0.56
N THR A 67 -72.87 -40.24 0.68
CA THR A 67 -71.80 -41.05 1.29
C THR A 67 -70.51 -41.00 0.47
N VAL A 68 -70.59 -40.98 -0.87
CA VAL A 68 -69.41 -40.79 -1.74
C VAL A 68 -68.76 -39.43 -1.48
N MET A 69 -69.55 -38.35 -1.33
CA MET A 69 -69.02 -37.03 -1.01
C MET A 69 -68.40 -36.96 0.39
N GLU A 70 -69.04 -37.57 1.39
CA GLU A 70 -68.53 -37.64 2.76
C GLU A 70 -67.19 -38.40 2.83
N ASN A 71 -67.09 -39.55 2.16
CA ASN A 71 -65.83 -40.29 2.08
C ASN A 71 -64.71 -39.50 1.38
N LYS A 72 -65.04 -38.78 0.30
CA LYS A 72 -64.07 -37.89 -0.39
C LYS A 72 -63.63 -36.74 0.51
N LEU A 73 -64.55 -36.13 1.26
CA LEU A 73 -64.25 -35.04 2.18
C LEU A 73 -63.36 -35.55 3.32
N PHE A 74 -63.70 -36.69 3.91
CA PHE A 74 -62.93 -37.32 4.98
C PHE A 74 -61.51 -37.65 4.52
N SER A 75 -61.35 -38.28 3.34
CA SER A 75 -60.04 -38.57 2.76
C SER A 75 -59.18 -37.30 2.58
N LYS A 76 -59.78 -36.21 2.08
CA LYS A 76 -59.09 -34.91 1.98
C LYS A 76 -58.73 -34.32 3.34
N GLN A 77 -59.62 -34.40 4.32
CA GLN A 77 -59.37 -33.91 5.67
C GLN A 77 -58.26 -34.70 6.37
N CYS A 78 -58.18 -36.01 6.16
CA CYS A 78 -57.08 -36.84 6.68
C CYS A 78 -55.73 -36.51 6.03
N ALA A 79 -55.69 -36.14 4.74
CA ALA A 79 -54.46 -35.80 4.04
C ALA A 79 -53.96 -34.36 4.32
N ARG A 80 -54.87 -33.45 4.70
CA ARG A 80 -54.56 -32.02 4.90
C ARG A 80 -53.50 -31.74 5.98
N PRO A 81 -53.54 -32.32 7.19
CA PRO A 81 -52.52 -32.08 8.21
C PRO A 81 -51.10 -32.44 7.76
N ASN A 82 -50.96 -33.52 6.98
CA ASN A 82 -49.68 -33.93 6.43
C ASN A 82 -49.16 -32.88 5.44
N ALA A 83 -50.01 -32.41 4.52
CA ALA A 83 -49.65 -31.35 3.58
C ALA A 83 -49.27 -30.04 4.30
N GLU A 84 -50.01 -29.65 5.33
CA GLU A 84 -49.69 -28.46 6.14
C GLU A 84 -48.37 -28.61 6.90
N THR A 85 -48.06 -29.81 7.41
CA THR A 85 -46.79 -30.11 8.08
C THR A 85 -45.61 -29.97 7.12
N TRP A 86 -45.72 -30.54 5.92
CA TRP A 86 -44.70 -30.38 4.88
C TRP A 86 -44.53 -28.92 4.46
N ALA A 87 -45.62 -28.18 4.28
CA ALA A 87 -45.56 -26.76 3.93
C ALA A 87 -44.82 -25.92 5.00
N ARG A 88 -45.05 -26.21 6.29
CA ARG A 88 -44.34 -25.57 7.40
C ARG A 88 -42.85 -25.95 7.39
N GLN A 89 -42.53 -27.23 7.19
CA GLN A 89 -41.15 -27.70 7.13
C GLN A 89 -40.38 -27.03 6.00
N PHE A 90 -40.91 -27.04 4.78
CA PHE A 90 -40.26 -26.39 3.63
C PHE A 90 -40.10 -24.87 3.84
N SER A 91 -41.04 -24.23 4.52
CA SER A 91 -40.91 -22.81 4.86
C SER A 91 -39.77 -22.57 5.84
N ALA A 92 -39.64 -23.40 6.88
CA ALA A 92 -38.56 -23.32 7.85
C ALA A 92 -37.19 -23.59 7.20
N ASP A 93 -37.10 -24.61 6.35
CA ASP A 93 -35.87 -24.96 5.62
C ASP A 93 -35.45 -23.85 4.66
N ARG A 94 -36.42 -23.27 3.94
CA ARG A 94 -36.17 -22.10 3.08
C ARG A 94 -35.63 -20.93 3.89
N ASP A 95 -36.25 -20.61 5.02
CA ASP A 95 -35.84 -19.48 5.85
C ASP A 95 -34.45 -19.71 6.49
N ALA A 96 -34.13 -20.95 6.85
CA ALA A 96 -32.80 -21.35 7.29
C ALA A 96 -31.76 -21.19 6.16
N ALA A 97 -32.07 -21.69 4.96
CA ALA A 97 -31.20 -21.55 3.79
C ALA A 97 -30.92 -20.07 3.45
N HIS A 98 -31.93 -19.19 3.56
CA HIS A 98 -31.72 -17.75 3.35
C HIS A 98 -30.77 -17.12 4.36
N LYS A 99 -30.77 -17.59 5.62
CA LYS A 99 -29.82 -17.11 6.64
C LYS A 99 -28.39 -17.57 6.32
N GLU A 100 -28.23 -18.82 5.90
CA GLU A 100 -26.94 -19.36 5.46
C GLU A 100 -26.39 -18.62 4.24
N ILE A 101 -27.24 -18.33 3.24
CA ILE A 101 -26.82 -17.54 2.06
C ILE A 101 -26.27 -16.18 2.49
N LYS A 102 -26.99 -15.45 3.36
CA LYS A 102 -26.52 -14.16 3.88
C LYS A 102 -25.18 -14.27 4.62
N LEU A 103 -24.99 -15.34 5.40
CA LEU A 103 -23.73 -15.59 6.09
C LEU A 103 -22.59 -15.80 5.08
N VAL A 104 -22.81 -16.64 4.08
CA VAL A 104 -21.84 -16.93 3.02
C VAL A 104 -21.48 -15.66 2.24
N GLU A 105 -22.46 -14.86 1.83
CA GLU A 105 -22.25 -13.58 1.14
C GLU A 105 -21.39 -12.62 1.97
N SER A 106 -21.67 -12.51 3.29
CA SER A 106 -20.87 -11.66 4.18
C SER A 106 -19.42 -12.14 4.31
N ARG A 107 -19.20 -13.46 4.34
CA ARG A 107 -17.87 -14.07 4.41
C ARG A 107 -17.12 -13.91 3.10
N GLU A 108 -17.79 -14.07 1.97
CA GLU A 108 -17.24 -13.84 0.63
C GLU A 108 -16.76 -12.39 0.50
N ALA A 109 -17.59 -11.41 0.90
CA ALA A 109 -17.21 -10.01 0.91
C ALA A 109 -15.96 -9.75 1.77
N SER A 110 -15.88 -10.35 2.97
CA SER A 110 -14.71 -10.24 3.84
C SER A 110 -13.45 -10.85 3.22
N LEU A 111 -13.56 -12.00 2.56
CA LEU A 111 -12.42 -12.65 1.91
C LEU A 111 -11.94 -11.85 0.70
N ASN A 112 -12.86 -11.27 -0.07
CA ASN A 112 -12.50 -10.40 -1.19
C ASN A 112 -11.69 -9.19 -0.74
N VAL A 113 -12.04 -8.57 0.40
CA VAL A 113 -11.24 -7.49 1.00
C VAL A 113 -9.84 -7.96 1.36
N GLN A 114 -9.71 -9.10 2.06
CA GLN A 114 -8.39 -9.64 2.43
C GLN A 114 -7.53 -10.00 1.21
N ILE A 115 -8.14 -10.53 0.15
CA ILE A 115 -7.46 -10.80 -1.13
C ILE A 115 -6.94 -9.50 -1.75
N SER A 116 -7.76 -8.43 -1.75
CA SER A 116 -7.33 -7.12 -2.24
C SER A 116 -6.17 -6.54 -1.44
N GLU A 117 -6.20 -6.65 -0.12
CA GLU A 117 -5.11 -6.21 0.77
C GLU A 117 -3.83 -7.01 0.51
N MET A 118 -3.93 -8.33 0.42
CA MET A 118 -2.79 -9.20 0.12
C MET A 118 -2.18 -8.87 -1.24
N ASN A 119 -3.01 -8.61 -2.26
CA ASN A 119 -2.54 -8.19 -3.57
C ASN A 119 -1.81 -6.84 -3.53
N ALA A 120 -2.23 -5.90 -2.69
CA ALA A 120 -1.52 -4.65 -2.50
C ALA A 120 -0.13 -4.88 -1.85
N VAL A 121 -0.05 -5.74 -0.84
CA VAL A 121 1.23 -6.14 -0.21
C VAL A 121 2.16 -6.81 -1.21
N ILE A 122 1.65 -7.75 -2.01
CA ILE A 122 2.44 -8.43 -3.05
C ILE A 122 3.02 -7.42 -4.04
N LYS A 123 2.21 -6.46 -4.52
CA LYS A 123 2.69 -5.39 -5.41
C LYS A 123 3.75 -4.50 -4.76
N SER A 124 3.59 -4.17 -3.49
CA SER A 124 4.59 -3.40 -2.73
C SER A 124 5.91 -4.16 -2.61
N HIS A 125 5.85 -5.45 -2.29
CA HIS A 125 7.05 -6.28 -2.22
C HIS A 125 7.73 -6.44 -3.58
N GLN A 126 6.97 -6.61 -4.65
CA GLN A 126 7.51 -6.66 -6.00
C GLN A 126 8.32 -5.39 -6.32
N ALA A 127 7.75 -4.20 -6.07
CA ALA A 127 8.45 -2.94 -6.28
C ALA A 127 9.72 -2.80 -5.43
N MET A 128 9.70 -3.30 -4.19
CA MET A 128 10.86 -3.32 -3.32
C MET A 128 11.98 -4.24 -3.86
N TYR A 129 11.62 -5.43 -4.36
CA TYR A 129 12.58 -6.34 -4.97
C TYR A 129 13.17 -5.76 -6.26
N ASP A 130 12.35 -5.16 -7.11
CA ASP A 130 12.82 -4.50 -8.34
C ASP A 130 13.80 -3.36 -8.01
N HIS A 131 13.51 -2.57 -6.97
CA HIS A 131 14.44 -1.55 -6.48
C HIS A 131 15.76 -2.16 -6.01
N LEU A 132 15.71 -3.22 -5.20
CA LEU A 132 16.90 -3.85 -4.64
C LEU A 132 17.79 -4.43 -5.76
N GLU A 133 17.18 -5.12 -6.72
CA GLU A 133 17.88 -5.67 -7.89
C GLU A 133 18.59 -4.55 -8.66
N ASN A 134 17.90 -3.44 -8.94
CA ASN A 134 18.52 -2.29 -9.62
C ASN A 134 19.73 -1.72 -8.85
N ARG A 135 19.64 -1.62 -7.52
CA ARG A 135 20.77 -1.17 -6.68
C ARG A 135 21.94 -2.14 -6.74
N PHE A 136 21.64 -3.44 -6.70
CA PHE A 136 22.67 -4.48 -6.76
C PHE A 136 23.40 -4.45 -8.11
N GLN A 137 22.67 -4.33 -9.22
CA GLN A 137 23.24 -4.18 -10.56
C GLN A 137 24.11 -2.92 -10.69
N LEU A 138 23.69 -1.79 -10.12
CA LEU A 138 24.51 -0.58 -10.09
C LEU A 138 25.80 -0.76 -9.28
N ALA A 139 25.72 -1.40 -8.11
CA ALA A 139 26.89 -1.69 -7.29
C ALA A 139 27.87 -2.63 -8.01
N LEU A 140 27.36 -3.65 -8.70
CA LEU A 140 28.18 -4.55 -9.52
C LEU A 140 28.93 -3.79 -10.62
N ARG A 141 28.23 -2.93 -11.39
CA ARG A 141 28.86 -2.12 -12.44
C ARG A 141 29.91 -1.17 -11.86
N SER A 142 29.62 -0.54 -10.72
CA SER A 142 30.57 0.35 -10.04
C SER A 142 31.83 -0.40 -9.58
N ASN A 143 31.67 -1.59 -9.01
CA ASN A 143 32.80 -2.43 -8.62
C ASN A 143 33.64 -2.88 -9.81
N GLU A 144 33.01 -3.17 -10.95
CA GLU A 144 33.72 -3.51 -12.18
C GLU A 144 34.59 -2.34 -12.66
N ILE A 145 34.06 -1.11 -12.63
CA ILE A 145 34.80 0.11 -12.97
C ILE A 145 35.97 0.32 -12.01
N LEU A 146 35.72 0.30 -10.70
CA LEU A 146 36.76 0.46 -9.68
C LEU A 146 37.86 -0.59 -9.80
N THR A 147 37.50 -1.83 -10.12
CA THR A 147 38.48 -2.90 -10.36
C THR A 147 39.39 -2.58 -11.53
N LYS A 148 38.84 -2.01 -12.62
CA LYS A 148 39.65 -1.58 -13.78
C LYS A 148 40.56 -0.41 -13.42
N GLU A 149 40.05 0.59 -12.70
CA GLU A 149 40.82 1.76 -12.25
C GLU A 149 41.97 1.38 -11.30
N VAL A 150 41.69 0.53 -10.31
CA VAL A 150 42.71 0.03 -9.37
C VAL A 150 43.80 -0.74 -10.11
N ASN A 151 43.43 -1.60 -11.05
CA ASN A 151 44.41 -2.33 -11.85
C ASN A 151 45.23 -1.39 -12.75
N HIS A 152 44.59 -0.37 -13.33
CA HIS A 152 45.28 0.63 -14.13
C HIS A 152 46.29 1.43 -13.29
N GLY A 153 45.86 1.98 -12.14
CA GLY A 153 46.75 2.70 -11.22
C GLY A 153 47.88 1.81 -10.68
N ARG A 154 47.62 0.51 -10.44
CA ARG A 154 48.67 -0.45 -10.09
C ARG A 154 49.71 -0.59 -11.21
N CYS A 155 49.29 -0.67 -12.46
CA CYS A 155 50.20 -0.74 -13.60
C CYS A 155 51.05 0.53 -13.71
N GLU A 156 50.44 1.71 -13.60
CA GLU A 156 51.17 2.99 -13.62
C GLU A 156 52.20 3.09 -12.49
N TYR A 157 51.81 2.70 -11.27
CA TYR A 157 52.70 2.68 -10.11
C TYR A 157 53.91 1.76 -10.31
N LEU A 158 53.71 0.56 -10.87
CA LEU A 158 54.80 -0.37 -11.19
C LEU A 158 55.78 0.20 -12.22
N VAL A 159 55.26 0.87 -13.27
CA VAL A 159 56.09 1.58 -14.25
C VAL A 159 56.89 2.70 -13.57
N GLY A 160 56.25 3.47 -12.68
CA GLY A 160 56.90 4.51 -11.89
C GLY A 160 58.03 4.00 -11.00
N ILE A 161 57.82 2.88 -10.30
CA ILE A 161 58.88 2.21 -9.51
C ILE A 161 60.07 1.85 -10.40
N GLN A 162 59.82 1.28 -11.58
CA GLN A 162 60.88 0.88 -12.49
C GLN A 162 61.69 2.10 -12.98
N ALA A 163 61.01 3.19 -13.32
CA ALA A 163 61.67 4.44 -13.70
C ALA A 163 62.49 5.03 -12.55
N PHE A 164 61.94 5.05 -11.33
CA PHE A 164 62.64 5.51 -10.13
C PHE A 164 63.88 4.66 -9.83
N LYS A 165 63.74 3.32 -9.88
CA LYS A 165 64.85 2.39 -9.69
C LYS A 165 65.98 2.66 -10.69
N LYS A 166 65.65 2.83 -11.97
CA LYS A 166 66.63 3.17 -13.03
C LYS A 166 67.31 4.52 -12.78
N SER A 167 66.55 5.53 -12.35
CA SER A 167 67.09 6.84 -11.98
C SER A 167 68.07 6.73 -10.81
N HIS A 168 67.71 5.99 -9.76
CA HIS A 168 68.55 5.73 -8.60
C HIS A 168 69.85 5.00 -8.99
N GLU A 169 69.76 3.97 -9.84
CA GLU A 169 70.94 3.26 -10.38
C GLU A 169 71.85 4.21 -11.17
N ASN A 170 71.28 5.11 -11.99
CA ASN A 170 72.05 6.11 -12.73
C ASN A 170 72.75 7.10 -11.79
N LEU A 171 72.04 7.62 -10.77
CA LEU A 171 72.61 8.51 -9.78
C LEU A 171 73.76 7.84 -9.01
N HIS A 172 73.58 6.58 -8.61
CA HIS A 172 74.61 5.79 -7.94
C HIS A 172 75.86 5.59 -8.81
N LYS A 173 75.74 5.54 -10.15
CA LYS A 173 76.91 5.49 -11.05
C LYS A 173 77.64 6.82 -11.17
N LEU A 174 76.92 7.94 -11.06
CA LEU A 174 77.50 9.29 -11.15
C LEU A 174 78.17 9.73 -9.85
N LEU A 175 77.62 9.35 -8.69
CA LEU A 175 78.15 9.72 -7.37
C LEU A 175 79.66 9.40 -7.18
N PRO A 176 80.19 8.25 -7.62
CA PRO A 176 81.63 7.99 -7.59
C PRO A 176 82.47 8.87 -8.52
N GLN A 177 81.90 9.39 -9.61
CA GLN A 177 82.60 10.27 -10.54
C GLN A 177 82.67 11.71 -10.03
N THR A 178 81.76 12.07 -9.13
CA THR A 178 81.80 13.31 -8.35
C THR A 178 82.56 13.17 -7.04
N ASP A 179 83.27 12.05 -6.80
CA ASP A 179 84.30 12.04 -5.76
C ASP A 179 85.19 13.26 -6.01
N PRO A 180 85.19 14.27 -5.13
CA PRO A 180 86.14 15.33 -5.24
C PRO A 180 87.45 14.65 -4.86
N LYS A 181 88.11 14.02 -5.85
CA LYS A 181 89.57 13.93 -5.86
C LYS A 181 89.98 15.31 -5.41
N GLU A 182 90.56 15.35 -4.22
CA GLU A 182 90.91 16.59 -3.54
C GLU A 182 91.92 17.25 -4.45
N THR A 183 91.43 17.99 -5.44
CA THR A 183 92.27 18.61 -6.44
C THR A 183 93.08 19.62 -5.65
N THR A 184 94.33 19.80 -6.03
CA THR A 184 95.21 20.81 -5.44
C THR A 184 94.52 22.17 -5.34
N LEU A 185 93.53 22.45 -6.19
CA LEU A 185 92.71 23.65 -6.17
C LEU A 185 91.73 23.69 -4.98
N ASN A 186 91.03 22.60 -4.66
CA ASN A 186 90.09 22.51 -3.54
C ASN A 186 90.81 22.59 -2.18
N SER A 187 91.96 21.91 -2.04
CA SER A 187 92.78 22.02 -0.83
C SER A 187 93.35 23.43 -0.64
N LYS A 188 93.84 24.08 -1.71
CA LYS A 188 94.27 25.50 -1.69
C LYS A 188 93.14 26.44 -1.31
N LEU A 189 91.93 26.24 -1.83
CA LEU A 189 90.79 27.09 -1.52
C LEU A 189 90.36 26.95 -0.04
N ARG A 190 90.39 25.73 0.49
CA ARG A 190 90.10 25.43 1.90
C ARG A 190 91.16 26.02 2.83
N GLU A 191 92.43 26.00 2.44
CA GLU A 191 93.51 26.63 3.20
C GLU A 191 93.41 28.16 3.19
N HIS A 192 93.15 28.76 2.02
CA HIS A 192 92.93 30.20 1.90
C HIS A 192 91.74 30.67 2.73
N ASN A 193 90.62 29.93 2.73
CA ASN A 193 89.46 30.25 3.58
C ASN A 193 89.81 30.15 5.08
N ARG A 194 90.61 29.17 5.48
CA ARG A 194 91.12 29.09 6.86
C ARG A 194 91.99 30.30 7.21
N ASP A 195 92.85 30.76 6.29
CA ASP A 195 93.67 31.95 6.54
C ASP A 195 92.84 33.24 6.60
N LEU A 196 91.87 33.42 5.69
CA LEU A 196 90.93 34.55 5.73
C LEU A 196 90.20 34.62 7.07
N VAL A 197 89.68 33.51 7.58
CA VAL A 197 89.02 33.45 8.90
C VAL A 197 89.98 33.89 10.02
N ARG A 198 91.26 33.47 9.97
CA ARG A 198 92.26 33.94 10.94
C ARG A 198 92.54 35.43 10.81
N ARG A 199 92.61 35.96 9.59
CA ARG A 199 92.81 37.40 9.33
C ARG A 199 91.64 38.23 9.84
N VAL A 200 90.41 37.81 9.58
CA VAL A 200 89.20 38.45 10.11
C VAL A 200 89.24 38.48 11.63
N LYS A 201 89.53 37.34 12.28
CA LYS A 201 89.63 37.28 13.74
C LYS A 201 90.71 38.19 14.33
N ARG A 202 91.86 38.32 13.64
CA ARG A 202 92.91 39.26 14.03
C ARG A 202 92.46 40.72 13.89
N LEU A 203 91.75 41.05 12.81
CA LEU A 203 91.20 42.38 12.57
C LEU A 203 90.12 42.74 13.59
N GLU A 204 89.19 41.82 13.89
CA GLU A 204 88.18 42.01 14.93
C GLU A 204 88.82 42.31 16.29
N LYS A 205 89.89 41.59 16.64
CA LYS A 205 90.64 41.82 17.89
C LYS A 205 91.34 43.18 17.89
N ALA A 206 91.97 43.56 16.78
CA ALA A 206 92.60 44.87 16.64
C ALA A 206 91.56 46.00 16.73
N ASN A 207 90.40 45.83 16.08
CA ASN A 207 89.31 46.78 16.11
C ASN A 207 88.70 46.94 17.51
N SER A 208 88.52 45.83 18.23
CA SER A 208 88.09 45.86 19.64
C SER A 208 89.12 46.57 20.53
N ALA A 209 90.41 46.30 20.34
CA ALA A 209 91.47 46.99 21.08
C ALA A 209 91.51 48.50 20.78
N LEU A 210 91.38 48.90 19.51
CA LEU A 210 91.27 50.31 19.13
C LEU A 210 90.03 50.97 19.74
N SER A 211 88.87 50.33 19.61
CA SER A 211 87.60 50.81 20.20
C SER A 211 87.67 50.91 21.73
N SER A 212 88.46 50.05 22.39
CA SER A 212 88.64 50.13 23.84
C SER A 212 89.56 51.26 24.28
N ARG A 213 90.56 51.61 23.45
CA ARG A 213 91.50 52.72 23.69
C ARG A 213 90.88 54.07 23.33
N LEU A 214 90.12 54.09 22.23
CA LEU A 214 89.25 55.19 21.84
C LEU A 214 87.97 55.06 22.66
N ARG A 215 88.04 55.40 23.95
CA ARG A 215 86.82 55.57 24.76
C ARG A 215 86.06 56.80 24.24
N LEU A 216 85.33 56.63 23.14
CA LEU A 216 84.50 57.67 22.52
C LEU A 216 83.52 58.29 23.51
N LYS A 217 83.14 57.54 24.56
CA LYS A 217 82.26 58.01 25.64
C LYS A 217 82.90 59.05 26.57
N ASP A 218 84.23 59.09 26.65
CA ASP A 218 85.01 60.00 27.49
C ASP A 218 85.61 61.16 26.66
N MET A 219 85.39 61.18 25.33
CA MET A 219 85.73 62.31 24.49
C MET A 219 84.58 63.33 24.50
N ASP A 220 84.94 64.60 24.60
CA ASP A 220 84.02 65.72 24.49
C ASP A 220 83.19 65.62 23.19
N PRO A 221 81.85 65.63 23.24
CA PRO A 221 80.99 65.58 22.06
C PRO A 221 81.35 66.66 21.03
N GLU A 222 81.79 67.84 21.46
CA GLU A 222 82.17 68.95 20.57
C GLU A 222 83.52 68.67 19.88
N ALA A 223 84.49 68.07 20.57
CA ALA A 223 85.74 67.57 19.97
C ALA A 223 85.53 66.38 19.02
N LEU A 224 84.54 65.52 19.29
CA LEU A 224 84.15 64.40 18.43
C LEU A 224 83.46 64.89 17.15
N VAL A 225 82.58 65.89 17.27
CA VAL A 225 81.97 66.58 16.13
C VAL A 225 83.05 67.29 15.32
N LEU A 226 84.01 67.99 15.95
CA LEU A 226 85.15 68.61 15.25
C LEU A 226 86.03 67.59 14.52
N MET A 227 86.38 66.46 15.12
CA MET A 227 87.15 65.42 14.40
C MET A 227 86.37 64.79 13.24
N VAL A 228 85.05 64.61 13.39
CA VAL A 228 84.19 64.08 12.33
C VAL A 228 83.93 65.14 11.25
N GLU A 229 83.80 66.41 11.59
CA GLU A 229 83.65 67.54 10.66
C GLU A 229 84.96 67.86 9.93
N ASP A 230 86.11 67.79 10.60
CA ASP A 230 87.44 67.93 9.97
C ASP A 230 87.73 66.75 9.04
N THR A 231 87.33 65.53 9.41
CA THR A 231 87.43 64.38 8.49
C THR A 231 86.39 64.43 7.39
N PHE A 232 85.19 64.99 7.63
CA PHE A 232 84.21 65.27 6.57
C PHE A 232 84.73 66.33 5.60
N LEU A 233 85.44 67.37 6.07
CA LEU A 233 86.08 68.37 5.23
C LEU A 233 87.24 67.77 4.45
N VAL A 234 88.05 66.89 5.05
CA VAL A 234 89.11 66.18 4.31
C VAL A 234 88.53 65.22 3.28
N PHE A 235 87.48 64.47 3.59
CA PHE A 235 86.81 63.59 2.61
C PHE A 235 86.05 64.38 1.53
N HIS A 236 85.44 65.51 1.87
CA HIS A 236 84.76 66.37 0.92
C HIS A 236 85.77 67.11 0.02
N VAL A 237 86.90 67.57 0.55
CA VAL A 237 88.01 68.13 -0.24
C VAL A 237 88.63 67.05 -1.12
N PHE A 238 88.78 65.80 -0.65
CA PHE A 238 89.30 64.70 -1.45
C PHE A 238 88.33 64.27 -2.56
N ILE A 239 87.03 64.25 -2.29
CA ILE A 239 85.99 64.00 -3.30
C ILE A 239 85.93 65.16 -4.30
N CYS A 240 86.00 66.42 -3.86
CA CYS A 240 86.08 67.59 -4.76
C CYS A 240 87.36 67.57 -5.63
N PHE A 241 88.52 67.21 -5.06
CA PHE A 241 89.77 67.05 -5.82
C PHE A 241 89.67 65.93 -6.85
N LEU A 242 89.01 64.81 -6.51
CA LEU A 242 88.80 63.70 -7.44
C LEU A 242 87.80 64.05 -8.55
N THR A 243 86.77 64.86 -8.27
CA THR A 243 85.83 65.33 -9.30
C THR A 243 86.43 66.40 -10.21
N ASP A 244 87.27 67.30 -9.69
CA ASP A 244 87.97 68.32 -10.50
C ASP A 244 89.11 67.72 -11.34
N LEU A 245 89.85 66.74 -10.82
CA LEU A 245 90.80 65.97 -11.66
C LEU A 245 90.08 65.15 -12.74
N SER A 246 88.88 64.64 -12.46
CA SER A 246 88.09 63.91 -13.47
C SER A 246 87.61 64.83 -14.60
N LEU A 247 87.33 66.11 -14.32
CA LEU A 247 87.00 67.12 -15.33
C LEU A 247 88.22 67.58 -16.14
N ILE A 248 89.41 67.65 -15.53
CA ILE A 248 90.67 68.03 -16.21
C ILE A 248 91.20 66.90 -17.12
N VAL A 249 90.96 65.63 -16.77
CA VAL A 249 91.33 64.47 -17.60
C VAL A 249 90.33 64.22 -18.74
N SER A 250 89.12 64.77 -18.69
CA SER A 250 88.15 64.69 -19.79
C SER A 250 88.21 65.85 -20.81
N PHE A 251 89.11 66.83 -20.66
CA PHE A 251 89.29 67.95 -21.60
C PHE A 251 90.72 68.09 -22.14
N ARG A 252 91.44 66.96 -22.27
CA ARG A 252 92.70 66.87 -23.00
C ARG A 252 92.76 65.65 -23.91
#